data_AF-A0A1Y0RJE8-F1
#
_entry.id   AF-A0A1Y0RJE8-F1
#
_cell.length_a   1.000
_cell.length_b   1.000
_cell.length_c   1.000
_cell.angle_alpha   90.00
_cell.angle_beta   90.00
_cell.angle_gamma   90.00
#
_symmetry.space_group_name_H-M   'P 1'
#
loop_
_entity.id
_entity.type
_entity.pdbx_description
1 polymer ?
#
loop_
_entity_poly.entity_id
_entity_poly.type
_entity_poly.pdbx_seq_one_letter_code
_entity_poly.pdbx_strand_id
1 'polypeptide(L)'
;MNSLENFRKDLDEVDAQLINVLARRLNICDQVAQFKKIHHIPMMQPHRVEYVKQRCATLAASHGLDTDFIMRLYTLIIDEACRLEDKIINSSQESTLQVSTSKQETKS
;
A
#
# COMPACT_ATOMS: atom_id res chain seq x y z
N MET A 1 -27.64 -27.23 -13.22
CA MET A 1 -27.03 -27.91 -12.06
C MET A 1 -25.73 -27.21 -11.74
N ASN A 2 -25.62 -26.54 -10.59
CA ASN A 2 -24.36 -25.99 -10.14
C ASN A 2 -23.51 -27.14 -9.59
N SER A 3 -22.35 -27.37 -10.20
CA SER A 3 -21.34 -28.29 -9.68
C SER A 3 -20.38 -27.53 -8.77
N LEU A 4 -19.66 -28.26 -7.91
CA LEU A 4 -18.55 -27.69 -7.14
C LEU A 4 -17.53 -26.98 -8.04
N GLU A 5 -17.35 -27.49 -9.26
CA GLU A 5 -16.45 -26.92 -10.25
C GLU A 5 -16.92 -25.54 -10.74
N ASN A 6 -18.23 -25.32 -10.91
CA ASN A 6 -18.75 -24.01 -11.29
C ASN A 6 -18.52 -22.98 -10.17
N PHE A 7 -18.77 -23.35 -8.91
CA PHE A 7 -18.50 -22.47 -7.78
C PHE A 7 -17.01 -22.10 -7.66
N ARG A 8 -16.10 -23.04 -7.96
CA ARG A 8 -14.66 -22.76 -7.97
C ARG A 8 -14.28 -21.77 -9.06
N LYS A 9 -14.82 -21.91 -10.27
CA LYS A 9 -14.59 -20.94 -11.35
C LYS A 9 -15.08 -19.54 -10.99
N ASP A 10 -16.26 -19.45 -10.37
CA ASP A 10 -16.80 -18.17 -9.91
C ASP A 10 -15.89 -17.55 -8.83
N LEU A 11 -15.37 -18.37 -7.90
CA LEU A 11 -14.40 -17.92 -6.89
C LEU A 11 -13.08 -17.46 -7.52
N ASP A 12 -12.53 -18.22 -8.46
CA ASP A 12 -11.29 -17.87 -9.17
C ASP A 12 -11.43 -16.51 -9.89
N GLU A 13 -12.59 -16.24 -10.49
CA GLU A 13 -12.88 -14.96 -11.13
C GLU A 13 -12.94 -13.81 -10.11
N VAL A 14 -13.63 -14.01 -8.99
CA VAL A 14 -13.69 -13.02 -7.90
C VAL A 14 -12.30 -12.76 -7.33
N ASP A 15 -11.51 -13.81 -7.11
CA ASP A 15 -10.14 -13.69 -6.59
C ASP A 15 -9.24 -12.92 -7.55
N ALA A 16 -9.35 -13.17 -8.85
CA ALA A 16 -8.63 -12.39 -9.85
C ALA A 16 -9.00 -10.89 -9.79
N GLN A 17 -10.29 -10.57 -9.60
CA GLN A 17 -10.74 -9.19 -9.44
C GLN A 17 -10.20 -8.56 -8.15
N LEU A 18 -10.18 -9.30 -7.04
CA LEU A 18 -9.62 -8.84 -5.76
C LEU A 18 -8.13 -8.50 -5.91
N ILE A 19 -7.36 -9.37 -6.55
CA ILE A 19 -5.92 -9.13 -6.81
C ILE A 19 -5.71 -7.89 -7.68
N ASN A 20 -6.51 -7.71 -8.75
CA ASN A 20 -6.41 -6.53 -9.60
C ASN A 20 -6.71 -5.22 -8.84
N VAL A 21 -7.74 -5.23 -7.97
CA VAL A 21 -8.08 -4.07 -7.14
C VAL A 21 -6.99 -3.78 -6.11
N LEU A 22 -6.42 -4.81 -5.48
CA LEU A 22 -5.31 -4.66 -4.55
C LEU A 22 -4.06 -4.10 -5.24
N ALA A 23 -3.70 -4.61 -6.43
CA ALA A 23 -2.59 -4.09 -7.21
C ALA A 23 -2.78 -2.61 -7.55
N ARG A 24 -3.97 -2.22 -8.00
CA ARG A 24 -4.32 -0.82 -8.24
C ARG A 24 -4.20 0.03 -6.97
N ARG A 25 -4.67 -0.47 -5.82
CA ARG A 25 -4.57 0.24 -4.54
C ARG A 25 -3.12 0.48 -4.14
N LEU A 26 -2.26 -0.54 -4.26
CA LEU A 26 -0.83 -0.41 -3.92
C LEU A 26 -0.09 0.51 -4.89
N ASN A 27 -0.45 0.52 -6.18
CA ASN A 27 0.09 1.48 -7.15
C ASN A 27 -0.28 2.94 -6.81
N ILE A 28 -1.47 3.17 -6.24
CA ILE A 28 -1.83 4.50 -5.73
C ILE A 28 -1.00 4.85 -4.48
N CYS A 29 -0.76 3.88 -3.59
CA CYS A 29 0.12 4.09 -2.42
C CYS A 29 1.55 4.45 -2.84
N ASP A 30 2.09 3.83 -3.89
CA ASP A 30 3.39 4.18 -4.48
C ASP A 30 3.42 5.66 -4.94
N GLN A 31 2.41 6.09 -5.70
CA GLN A 31 2.28 7.49 -6.12
C GLN A 31 2.17 8.46 -4.94
N VAL A 32 1.44 8.09 -3.89
CA VAL A 32 1.34 8.87 -2.65
C VAL A 32 2.70 8.95 -1.95
N ALA A 33 3.47 7.86 -1.91
CA ALA A 33 4.81 7.84 -1.34
C ALA A 33 5.76 8.79 -2.09
N GLN A 34 5.75 8.75 -3.43
CA GLN A 34 6.53 9.67 -4.26
C GLN A 34 6.13 11.13 -4.01
N PHE A 35 4.83 11.41 -3.93
CA PHE A 35 4.31 12.74 -3.62
C PHE A 35 4.79 13.22 -2.25
N LYS A 36 4.57 12.41 -1.20
CA LYS A 36 5.00 12.75 0.17
C LYS A 36 6.50 13.02 0.25
N LYS A 37 7.30 12.23 -0.46
CA LYS A 37 8.75 12.41 -0.55
C LYS A 37 9.13 13.75 -1.16
N ILE A 38 8.54 14.14 -2.28
CA ILE A 38 8.78 15.44 -2.94
C ILE A 38 8.40 16.60 -2.01
N HIS A 39 7.33 16.44 -1.24
CA HIS A 39 6.79 17.47 -0.36
C HIS A 39 7.27 17.39 1.10
N HIS A 40 8.24 16.52 1.41
CA HIS A 40 8.74 16.27 2.77
C HIS A 40 7.63 15.98 3.81
N ILE A 41 6.56 15.32 3.38
CA ILE A 41 5.44 14.92 4.26
C ILE A 41 5.85 13.64 5.01
N PRO A 42 5.63 13.56 6.33
CA PRO A 42 5.90 12.35 7.09
C PRO A 42 5.12 11.14 6.56
N MET A 43 5.83 10.01 6.50
CA MET A 43 5.27 8.73 6.07
C MET A 43 4.08 8.30 6.95
N MET A 44 4.28 8.30 8.26
CA MET A 44 3.30 7.81 9.21
C MET A 44 2.26 8.88 9.54
N GLN A 45 1.00 8.58 9.20
CA GLN A 45 -0.15 9.43 9.51
C GLN A 45 -1.22 8.59 10.25
N PRO A 46 -1.11 8.45 11.60
CA PRO A 46 -1.96 7.54 12.38
C PRO A 46 -3.46 7.81 12.19
N HIS A 47 -3.85 9.09 12.16
CA HIS A 47 -5.24 9.48 11.91
C HIS A 47 -5.78 8.99 10.56
N ARG A 48 -4.93 8.93 9.52
CA ARG A 48 -5.35 8.44 8.21
C ARG A 48 -5.55 6.92 8.22
N VAL A 49 -4.67 6.20 8.91
CA VAL A 49 -4.78 4.74 9.08
C VAL A 49 -6.06 4.39 9.81
N GLU A 50 -6.33 5.05 10.94
CA GLU A 50 -7.54 4.81 11.74
C GLU A 50 -8.81 5.10 10.93
N TYR A 51 -8.84 6.25 10.24
CA TYR A 51 -9.96 6.59 9.37
C TYR A 51 -10.23 5.53 8.29
N VAL A 52 -9.19 5.00 7.65
CA VAL A 52 -9.35 3.97 6.61
C VAL A 52 -9.90 2.68 7.20
N LYS A 53 -9.36 2.22 8.35
CA LYS A 53 -9.86 1.01 9.03
C LYS A 53 -11.33 1.15 9.41
N GLN A 54 -11.69 2.28 10.03
CA GLN A 54 -13.05 2.51 10.50
C GLN A 54 -14.05 2.65 9.34
N ARG A 55 -13.70 3.40 8.29
CA ARG A 55 -14.54 3.51 7.08
C ARG A 55 -14.78 2.16 6.42
N CYS A 56 -13.74 1.32 6.35
CA CYS A 56 -13.86 0.00 5.74
C CYS A 56 -14.64 -0.99 6.61
N ALA A 57 -14.57 -0.88 7.93
CA ALA A 57 -15.44 -1.62 8.84
C ALA A 57 -16.92 -1.22 8.67
N THR A 58 -17.23 0.07 8.53
CA THR A 58 -18.60 0.51 8.23
C THR A 58 -19.10 -0.03 6.89
N LEU A 59 -18.25 -0.01 5.86
CA LEU A 59 -18.60 -0.59 4.56
C LEU A 59 -18.83 -2.10 4.67
N ALA A 60 -17.98 -2.82 5.39
CA ALA A 60 -18.12 -4.25 5.65
C ALA A 60 -19.49 -4.59 6.25
N ALA A 61 -19.89 -3.84 7.29
CA ALA A 61 -21.19 -4.03 7.94
C ALA A 61 -22.35 -3.87 6.96
N SER A 62 -22.29 -2.88 6.06
CA SER A 62 -23.33 -2.69 5.04
C SER A 62 -23.44 -3.82 4.00
N HIS A 63 -22.38 -4.62 3.86
CA HIS A 63 -22.33 -5.80 3.00
C HIS A 63 -22.51 -7.12 3.77
N GLY A 64 -22.84 -7.07 5.07
CA GLY A 64 -23.00 -8.26 5.91
C GLY A 64 -21.69 -9.00 6.21
N LEU A 65 -20.54 -8.32 6.08
CA LEU A 65 -19.23 -8.87 6.40
C LEU A 65 -18.88 -8.60 7.87
N ASP A 66 -18.14 -9.54 8.46
CA ASP A 66 -17.56 -9.39 9.79
C ASP A 66 -16.60 -8.19 9.82
N THR A 67 -16.87 -7.23 10.69
CA THR A 67 -16.10 -5.99 10.81
C THR A 67 -14.69 -6.24 11.32
N ASP A 68 -14.51 -7.18 12.23
CA ASP A 68 -13.20 -7.50 12.82
C ASP A 68 -12.32 -8.19 11.79
N PHE A 69 -12.90 -9.07 10.96
CA PHE A 69 -12.22 -9.65 9.80
C PHE A 69 -11.71 -8.57 8.85
N ILE A 70 -12.56 -7.60 8.48
CA ILE A 70 -12.17 -6.52 7.57
C ILE A 70 -11.13 -5.59 8.21
N MET A 71 -11.22 -5.31 9.51
CA MET A 71 -10.20 -4.53 10.23
C MET A 71 -8.83 -5.22 10.22
N ARG A 72 -8.78 -6.56 10.41
CA ARG A 72 -7.54 -7.34 10.30
C ARG A 72 -6.98 -7.31 8.87
N LEU A 73 -7.84 -7.53 7.87
CA LEU A 73 -7.45 -7.47 6.46
C LEU A 73 -6.86 -6.10 6.09
N TYR A 74 -7.52 -5.01 6.48
CA TYR A 74 -7.02 -3.66 6.21
C TYR A 74 -5.75 -3.31 7.00
N THR A 75 -5.51 -3.94 8.15
CA THR A 75 -4.23 -3.82 8.84
C THR A 75 -3.11 -4.39 7.97
N LEU A 76 -3.26 -5.61 7.45
CA LEU A 76 -2.27 -6.24 6.56
C LEU A 76 -2.02 -5.42 5.29
N ILE A 77 -3.08 -4.90 4.66
CA ILE A 77 -2.96 -4.09 3.44
C ILE A 77 -2.23 -2.77 3.71
N ILE A 78 -2.46 -2.16 4.88
CA ILE A 78 -1.80 -0.90 5.26
C ILE A 78 -0.33 -1.16 5.59
N ASP A 79 -0.02 -2.22 6.31
CA ASP A 79 1.36 -2.59 6.65
C ASP A 79 2.19 -2.84 5.39
N GLU A 80 1.62 -3.50 4.38
CA GLU A 80 2.27 -3.69 3.09
C GLU A 80 2.51 -2.37 2.34
N ALA A 81 1.53 -1.45 2.38
CA ALA A 81 1.69 -0.13 1.78
C ALA A 81 2.80 0.69 2.48
N CYS A 82 2.89 0.61 3.81
CA CYS A 82 3.99 1.22 4.57
C CYS A 82 5.34 0.60 4.18
N ARG A 83 5.43 -0.73 4.08
CA ARG A 83 6.66 -1.42 3.65
C ARG A 83 7.13 -0.99 2.24
N LEU A 84 6.20 -0.69 1.33
CA LEU A 84 6.53 -0.17 -0.01
C LEU A 84 6.97 1.29 0.05
N GLU A 85 6.29 2.12 0.83
CA GLU A 85 6.63 3.53 1.04
C GLU A 85 8.02 3.69 1.68
N ASP A 86 8.38 2.85 2.65
CA ASP A 86 9.73 2.79 3.25
C ASP A 86 10.81 2.54 2.19
N LYS A 87 10.58 1.61 1.26
CA LYS A 87 11.56 1.31 0.19
C LYS A 87 11.79 2.52 -0.72
N ILE A 88 10.75 3.30 -1.01
CA ILE A 88 10.82 4.47 -1.90
C ILE A 88 11.52 5.66 -1.23
N ILE A 89 11.28 5.83 0.07
CA ILE A 89 11.90 6.90 0.86
C ILE A 89 13.37 6.57 1.13
N ASN A 90 13.68 5.32 1.54
CA ASN A 90 15.04 4.91 1.90
C ASN A 90 15.98 4.73 0.68
N SER A 91 15.48 4.20 -0.45
CA SER A 91 16.31 4.00 -1.67
C SER A 91 16.91 5.29 -2.26
N SER A 92 16.45 6.47 -1.84
CA SER A 92 16.98 7.76 -2.30
C SER A 92 17.90 8.48 -1.32
N GLN A 93 18.03 7.97 -0.09
CA GLN A 93 19.11 8.43 0.79
C GLN A 93 20.48 7.95 0.24
N GLU A 94 20.55 6.76 -0.36
CA GLU A 94 21.79 6.25 -0.99
C GLU A 94 22.23 7.08 -2.22
N SER A 95 21.29 7.63 -3.00
CA SER A 95 21.62 8.44 -4.19
C SER A 95 22.13 9.85 -3.86
N THR A 96 21.88 10.36 -2.64
CA THR A 96 22.31 11.71 -2.24
C THR A 96 23.73 11.70 -1.64
N LEU A 97 24.19 10.56 -1.10
CA LEU A 97 25.55 10.43 -0.55
C LEU A 97 26.66 10.28 -1.61
N GLN A 98 26.36 9.89 -2.86
CA GLN A 98 27.40 9.74 -3.90
C GLN A 98 27.81 11.04 -4.60
N VAL A 99 27.02 12.12 -4.48
CA VAL A 99 27.32 13.40 -5.16
C VAL A 99 28.28 14.29 -4.35
N SER A 100 28.47 14.02 -3.06
CA SER A 100 29.31 14.85 -2.18
C SER A 100 30.80 14.47 -2.15
N THR A 101 31.22 13.37 -2.77
CA THR A 101 32.60 12.86 -2.70
C THR A 101 33.51 13.22 -3.89
N SER A 102 33.02 13.90 -4.93
CA SER A 102 33.81 14.17 -6.15
C SER A 102 34.25 15.63 -6.37
N LYS A 103 34.36 16.46 -5.31
CA LYS A 103 34.78 17.88 -5.45
C LYS A 103 36.05 18.30 -4.71
N GLN A 104 36.93 17.37 -4.33
CA GLN A 104 38.26 17.70 -3.83
C GLN A 104 39.30 16.81 -4.51
N GLU A 105 39.81 17.26 -5.67
CA GLU A 105 41.08 16.90 -6.33
C GLU A 105 40.93 17.41 -7.77
N THR A 106 41.30 18.65 -8.05
CA THR A 106 42.56 18.93 -8.77
C THR A 106 42.82 20.43 -8.72
N LYS A 107 43.70 20.84 -7.80
CA LYS A 107 44.49 22.06 -7.94
C LYS A 107 45.85 21.80 -7.32
N SER A 108 46.76 21.26 -8.12
CA SER A 108 48.19 21.51 -7.99
C SER A 108 48.91 21.22 -9.29
#